data_AF-Q1GZ73-F1
#
_entry.id   AF-Q1GZ73-F1
#
_cell.length_a   1.000
_cell.length_b   1.000
_cell.length_c   1.000
_cell.angle_alpha   90.00
_cell.angle_beta   90.00
_cell.angle_gamma   90.00
#
_symmetry.space_group_name_H-M   'P 1'
#
loop_
_entity.id
_entity.type
_entity.pdbx_description
1 polymer ?
#
loop_
_entity_poly.entity_id
_entity_poly.type
_entity_poly.pdbx_seq_one_letter_code
_entity_poly.pdbx_strand_id
1 'polypeptide(L)'
;MRLIVAALIGSLLLAGCATTQQQKEPQIQRISAEELEKLLPKPAPFITYDELVRLSKAGTSPDEIIAKIKETNSRYDLTPSKALELSKQGVDPKVLDYIYNSREQALRDSFAEELNKREKEKVVEQEKLRREYQWRYRGFYDPFWGPGYGPYWRGYYGPRWGWW
;
A
#
# COMPACT_ATOMS: atom_id res chain seq x y z
N MET A 1 2.17 62.76 -20.92
CA MET A 1 2.94 61.60 -21.42
C MET A 1 3.14 60.48 -20.38
N ARG A 2 3.55 60.76 -19.13
CA ARG A 2 3.80 59.70 -18.12
C ARG A 2 2.60 58.81 -17.78
N LEU A 3 1.38 59.35 -17.78
CA LEU A 3 0.15 58.59 -17.50
C LEU A 3 -0.25 57.63 -18.64
N ILE A 4 0.08 57.97 -19.89
CA ILE A 4 -0.22 57.14 -21.06
C ILE A 4 0.75 55.95 -21.12
N VAL A 5 2.01 56.18 -20.74
CA VAL A 5 3.02 55.12 -20.63
C VAL A 5 2.66 54.12 -19.52
N ALA A 6 2.15 54.59 -18.38
CA ALA A 6 1.70 53.71 -17.29
C ALA A 6 0.49 52.85 -17.71
N ALA A 7 -0.46 53.42 -18.46
CA ALA A 7 -1.61 52.68 -18.96
C ALA A 7 -1.21 51.60 -19.98
N LEU A 8 -0.26 51.91 -20.88
CA LEU A 8 0.26 50.96 -21.87
C LEU A 8 1.03 49.78 -21.24
N ILE A 9 1.80 50.03 -20.18
CA ILE A 9 2.52 48.99 -19.44
C ILE A 9 1.55 48.09 -18.66
N GLY A 10 0.49 48.66 -18.07
CA GLY A 10 -0.56 47.89 -17.39
C GLY A 10 -1.32 46.94 -18.31
N SER A 11 -1.62 47.38 -19.54
CA SER A 11 -2.27 46.52 -20.56
C SER A 11 -1.40 45.37 -21.06
N LEU A 12 -0.06 45.52 -21.07
CA LEU A 12 0.86 44.45 -21.47
C LEU A 12 0.94 43.31 -20.44
N LEU A 13 0.80 43.62 -19.14
CA LEU A 13 0.88 42.64 -18.05
C LEU A 13 -0.35 41.73 -17.98
N LEU A 14 -1.53 42.22 -18.40
CA LEU A 14 -2.78 41.46 -18.42
C LEU A 14 -2.88 40.49 -19.62
N ALA A 15 -2.10 40.69 -20.67
CA ALA A 15 -2.08 39.81 -21.85
C ALA A 15 -1.36 38.47 -21.60
N GLY A 16 -0.61 38.34 -20.49
CA GLY A 16 0.13 37.12 -20.14
C GLY A 16 -0.71 35.99 -19.53
N CYS A 17 -1.92 36.27 -19.02
CA CYS A 17 -2.76 35.26 -18.36
C CYS A 17 -3.71 34.51 -19.32
N ALA A 18 -3.74 34.84 -20.60
CA ALA A 18 -4.54 34.13 -21.61
C ALA A 18 -3.69 33.26 -22.54
N THR A 19 -2.47 32.86 -22.13
CA THR A 19 -1.73 31.80 -22.81
C THR A 19 -2.44 30.47 -22.54
N THR A 20 -3.41 30.17 -23.38
CA THR A 20 -3.91 28.82 -23.57
C THR A 20 -2.80 28.07 -24.25
N GLN A 21 -1.95 27.40 -23.46
CA GLN A 21 -1.09 26.36 -24.01
C GLN A 21 -2.01 25.39 -24.73
N GLN A 22 -1.96 25.38 -26.06
CA GLN A 22 -2.52 24.32 -26.89
C GLN A 22 -1.87 23.03 -26.41
N GLN A 23 -2.56 22.35 -25.51
CA GLN A 23 -2.18 21.08 -24.97
C GLN A 23 -2.42 20.08 -26.11
N LYS A 24 -1.39 19.97 -26.95
CA LYS A 24 -1.27 19.01 -28.04
C LYS A 24 -1.72 17.67 -27.48
N GLU A 25 -2.82 17.14 -28.03
CA GLU A 25 -3.43 15.90 -27.58
C GLU A 25 -2.32 14.86 -27.33
N PRO A 26 -2.31 14.19 -26.17
CA PRO A 26 -1.27 13.22 -25.86
C PRO A 26 -1.35 12.11 -26.91
N GLN A 27 -0.38 12.08 -27.82
CA GLN A 27 -0.27 11.01 -28.82
C GLN A 27 0.01 9.71 -28.07
N ILE A 28 -1.01 8.85 -27.98
CA ILE A 28 -0.90 7.54 -27.35
C ILE A 28 0.04 6.70 -28.22
N GLN A 29 1.31 6.61 -27.82
CA GLN A 29 2.29 5.72 -28.44
C GLN A 29 1.84 4.28 -28.16
N ARG A 30 1.40 3.58 -29.21
CA ARG A 30 1.07 2.16 -29.12
C ARG A 30 2.38 1.38 -29.08
N ILE A 31 2.70 0.84 -27.92
CA ILE A 31 3.80 -0.10 -27.72
C ILE A 31 3.59 -1.27 -28.70
N SER A 32 4.64 -1.67 -29.43
CA SER A 32 4.56 -2.84 -30.32
C SER A 32 4.35 -4.10 -29.49
N ALA A 33 3.69 -5.13 -30.05
CA ALA A 33 3.41 -6.36 -29.31
C ALA A 33 4.69 -6.99 -28.70
N GLU A 34 5.82 -6.85 -29.38
CA GLU A 34 7.13 -7.37 -28.94
C GLU A 34 7.74 -6.60 -27.75
N GLU A 35 7.54 -5.28 -27.69
CA GLU A 35 7.94 -4.47 -26.53
C GLU A 35 7.02 -4.72 -25.33
N LEU A 36 5.73 -4.95 -25.58
CA LEU A 36 4.78 -5.34 -24.55
C LEU A 36 5.14 -6.71 -23.94
N GLU A 37 5.51 -7.69 -24.76
CA GLU A 37 5.95 -9.01 -24.29
C GLU A 37 7.22 -8.97 -23.42
N LYS A 38 8.14 -8.01 -23.66
CA LYS A 38 9.31 -7.80 -22.80
C LYS A 38 8.98 -7.13 -21.46
N LEU A 39 7.90 -6.36 -21.42
CA LEU A 39 7.41 -5.68 -20.22
C LEU A 39 6.45 -6.56 -19.42
N LEU A 40 5.82 -7.53 -20.06
CA LEU A 40 4.97 -8.51 -19.40
C LEU A 40 5.86 -9.45 -18.56
N PRO A 41 5.54 -9.64 -17.27
CA PRO A 41 6.20 -10.66 -16.48
C PRO A 41 5.96 -12.02 -17.15
N LYS A 42 7.04 -12.76 -17.43
CA LYS A 42 6.92 -14.13 -17.93
C LYS A 42 5.98 -14.90 -16.99
N PRO A 43 5.02 -15.68 -17.53
CA PRO A 43 4.14 -16.47 -16.69
C PRO A 43 5.02 -17.32 -15.77
N ALA A 44 4.86 -17.14 -14.46
CA ALA A 44 5.58 -17.94 -13.50
C ALA A 44 5.29 -19.41 -13.83
N PRO A 45 6.32 -20.26 -13.98
CA PRO A 45 6.08 -21.67 -14.25
C PRO A 45 5.19 -22.19 -13.11
N PHE A 46 3.99 -22.67 -13.41
CA PHE A 46 3.06 -23.25 -12.44
C PHE A 46 2.95 -24.74 -12.71
N ILE A 47 3.22 -25.55 -11.69
CA ILE A 47 3.09 -27.00 -11.78
C ILE A 47 1.61 -27.33 -11.58
N THR A 48 1.00 -28.02 -12.53
CA THR A 48 -0.40 -28.46 -12.42
C THR A 48 -0.51 -29.78 -11.65
N TYR A 49 -1.72 -30.13 -11.21
CA TYR A 49 -1.96 -31.43 -10.56
C TYR A 49 -1.60 -32.61 -11.45
N ASP A 50 -1.91 -32.52 -12.75
CA ASP A 50 -1.57 -33.58 -13.72
C ASP A 50 -0.05 -33.72 -13.89
N GLU A 51 0.68 -32.59 -13.82
CA GLU A 51 2.14 -32.58 -13.85
C GLU A 51 2.73 -33.23 -12.58
N LEU A 52 2.16 -32.97 -11.40
CA LEU A 52 2.57 -33.66 -10.17
C LEU A 52 2.42 -35.17 -10.31
N VAL A 53 1.28 -35.63 -10.82
CA VAL A 53 1.03 -37.06 -11.06
C VAL A 53 2.03 -37.63 -12.07
N ARG A 54 2.34 -36.88 -13.13
CA ARG A 54 3.33 -37.28 -14.14
C ARG A 54 4.72 -37.43 -13.52
N LEU A 55 5.16 -36.47 -12.73
CA LEU A 55 6.46 -36.50 -12.04
C LEU A 55 6.54 -37.66 -11.04
N SER A 56 5.49 -37.88 -10.25
CA SER A 56 5.42 -39.03 -9.33
C SER A 56 5.46 -40.36 -10.07
N LYS A 57 4.73 -40.51 -11.18
CA LYS A 57 4.77 -41.72 -12.02
C LYS A 57 6.10 -41.93 -12.74
N ALA A 58 6.80 -40.84 -13.06
CA ALA A 58 8.14 -40.88 -13.63
C ALA A 58 9.22 -41.30 -12.60
N GLY A 59 8.84 -41.49 -11.32
CA GLY A 59 9.76 -41.89 -10.25
C GLY A 59 10.61 -40.75 -9.72
N THR A 60 10.25 -39.48 -10.00
CA THR A 60 10.91 -38.32 -9.39
C THR A 60 10.76 -38.39 -7.87
N SER A 61 11.84 -38.13 -7.13
CA SER A 61 11.82 -38.22 -5.67
C SER A 61 10.85 -37.19 -5.07
N PRO A 62 10.19 -37.49 -3.93
CA PRO A 62 9.30 -36.54 -3.27
C PRO A 62 9.96 -35.20 -2.95
N ASP A 63 11.24 -35.23 -2.58
CA ASP A 63 12.03 -34.03 -2.25
C ASP A 63 12.32 -33.16 -3.47
N GLU A 64 12.60 -33.77 -4.63
CA GLU A 64 12.75 -33.05 -5.90
C GLU A 64 11.45 -32.41 -6.37
N ILE A 65 10.31 -33.11 -6.20
CA ILE A 65 9.00 -32.56 -6.53
C ILE A 65 8.71 -31.35 -5.62
N ILE A 66 8.98 -31.45 -4.32
CA ILE A 66 8.86 -30.33 -3.37
C ILE A 66 9.78 -29.16 -3.75
N ALA A 67 11.03 -29.44 -4.14
CA ALA A 67 11.96 -28.41 -4.59
C ALA A 67 11.42 -27.67 -5.83
N LYS A 68 10.87 -28.40 -6.80
CA LYS A 68 10.22 -27.83 -7.97
C LYS A 68 9.00 -26.99 -7.61
N ILE A 69 8.17 -27.44 -6.67
CA ILE A 69 7.02 -26.65 -6.16
C ILE A 69 7.49 -25.32 -5.54
N LYS A 70 8.59 -25.34 -4.77
CA LYS A 70 9.19 -24.14 -4.18
C LYS A 70 9.74 -23.19 -5.24
N GLU A 71 10.49 -23.70 -6.21
CA GLU A 71 11.09 -22.93 -7.31
C GLU A 71 10.02 -22.23 -8.15
N THR A 72 8.92 -22.93 -8.40
CA THR A 72 7.78 -22.42 -9.17
C THR A 72 6.83 -21.54 -8.36
N ASN A 73 6.99 -21.48 -7.03
CA ASN A 73 6.05 -20.85 -6.11
C ASN A 73 4.60 -21.29 -6.38
N SER A 74 4.42 -22.56 -6.76
CA SER A 74 3.10 -23.10 -7.11
C SER A 74 2.26 -23.26 -5.85
N ARG A 75 1.11 -22.60 -5.82
CA ARG A 75 0.14 -22.67 -4.71
C ARG A 75 -1.09 -23.45 -5.15
N TYR A 76 -1.55 -24.33 -4.28
CA TYR A 76 -2.67 -25.23 -4.55
C TYR A 76 -3.76 -25.06 -3.51
N ASP A 77 -5.02 -25.12 -3.94
CA ASP A 77 -6.14 -25.30 -3.03
C ASP A 77 -6.45 -26.79 -2.94
N LEU A 78 -5.77 -27.45 -2.01
CA LEU A 78 -5.87 -28.90 -1.83
C LEU A 78 -7.04 -29.21 -0.88
N THR A 79 -8.16 -29.65 -1.44
CA THR A 79 -9.25 -30.21 -0.64
C THR A 79 -8.91 -31.63 -0.18
N PRO A 80 -9.46 -32.12 0.96
CA PRO A 80 -9.20 -33.47 1.44
C PRO A 80 -9.54 -34.56 0.41
N SER A 81 -10.66 -34.38 -0.32
CA SER A 81 -11.05 -35.28 -1.42
C SER A 81 -10.01 -35.31 -2.54
N LYS A 82 -9.45 -34.15 -2.92
CA LYS A 82 -8.42 -34.06 -3.95
C LYS A 82 -7.09 -34.66 -3.51
N ALA A 83 -6.70 -34.48 -2.25
CA ALA A 83 -5.52 -35.12 -1.69
C ALA A 83 -5.61 -36.65 -1.77
N LEU A 84 -6.78 -37.21 -1.46
CA LEU A 84 -7.03 -38.65 -1.58
C LEU A 84 -6.96 -39.13 -3.05
N GLU A 85 -7.51 -38.37 -3.99
CA GLU A 85 -7.40 -38.68 -5.43
C GLU A 85 -5.93 -38.70 -5.89
N LEU A 86 -5.16 -37.69 -5.53
CA LEU A 86 -3.74 -37.59 -5.91
C LEU A 86 -2.91 -38.71 -5.27
N SER A 87 -3.20 -39.05 -4.01
CA SER A 87 -2.57 -40.19 -3.35
C SER A 87 -2.87 -41.50 -4.06
N LYS A 88 -4.13 -41.73 -4.49
CA LYS A 88 -4.51 -42.90 -5.31
C LYS A 88 -3.82 -42.92 -6.68
N GLN A 89 -3.48 -41.75 -7.22
CA GLN A 89 -2.76 -41.61 -8.48
C GLN A 89 -1.24 -41.81 -8.35
N GLY A 90 -0.73 -42.07 -7.14
CA GLY A 90 0.66 -42.37 -6.87
C GLY A 90 1.49 -41.17 -6.41
N VAL A 91 0.86 -40.03 -6.06
CA VAL A 91 1.57 -38.90 -5.46
C VAL A 91 1.95 -39.24 -4.02
N ASP A 92 3.21 -39.03 -3.69
CA ASP A 92 3.76 -39.36 -2.37
C ASP A 92 3.11 -38.49 -1.27
N PRO A 93 2.74 -39.08 -0.11
CA PRO A 93 2.14 -38.34 1.01
C PRO A 93 2.97 -37.14 1.47
N LYS A 94 4.30 -37.23 1.42
CA LYS A 94 5.21 -36.14 1.83
C LYS A 94 5.01 -34.89 0.97
N VAL A 95 4.74 -35.05 -0.32
CA VAL A 95 4.46 -33.93 -1.23
C VAL A 95 3.11 -33.30 -0.88
N LEU A 96 2.09 -34.12 -0.61
CA LEU A 96 0.75 -33.65 -0.24
C LEU A 96 0.77 -32.90 1.11
N ASP A 97 1.51 -33.41 2.10
CA ASP A 97 1.71 -32.76 3.39
C ASP A 97 2.42 -31.42 3.25
N TYR A 98 3.44 -31.34 2.38
CA TYR A 98 4.12 -30.09 2.09
C TYR A 98 3.15 -29.05 1.49
N ILE A 99 2.34 -29.45 0.51
CA ILE A 99 1.34 -28.58 -0.11
C ILE A 99 0.37 -28.05 0.95
N TYR A 100 -0.17 -28.92 1.80
CA TYR A 100 -1.07 -28.53 2.89
C TYR A 100 -0.42 -27.54 3.86
N ASN A 101 0.77 -27.86 4.36
CA ASN A 101 1.49 -27.01 5.30
C ASN A 101 1.85 -25.65 4.71
N SER A 102 2.25 -25.61 3.43
CA SER A 102 2.60 -24.37 2.73
C SER A 102 1.40 -23.42 2.60
N ARG A 103 0.20 -23.97 2.36
CA ARG A 103 -1.05 -23.22 2.30
C ARG A 103 -1.42 -22.66 3.67
N GLU A 104 -1.35 -23.48 4.71
CA GLU A 104 -1.67 -23.06 6.08
C GLU A 104 -0.70 -21.97 6.57
N GLN A 105 0.57 -22.05 6.21
CA GLN A 105 1.55 -20.98 6.48
C GLN A 105 1.17 -19.69 5.75
N ALA A 106 0.88 -19.76 4.45
CA ALA A 106 0.48 -18.60 3.67
C ALA A 106 -0.78 -17.91 4.22
N LEU A 107 -1.75 -18.68 4.71
CA LEU A 107 -2.93 -18.14 5.36
C LEU A 107 -2.56 -17.41 6.66
N ARG A 108 -1.75 -18.03 7.52
CA ARG A 108 -1.27 -17.40 8.76
C ARG A 108 -0.51 -16.10 8.50
N ASP A 109 0.36 -16.10 7.51
CA ASP A 109 1.12 -14.92 7.11
C ASP A 109 0.20 -13.81 6.61
N SER A 110 -0.83 -14.14 5.82
CA SER A 110 -1.81 -13.15 5.36
C SER A 110 -2.57 -12.48 6.51
N PHE A 111 -2.94 -13.25 7.54
CA PHE A 111 -3.58 -12.69 8.74
C PHE A 111 -2.62 -11.82 9.55
N ALA A 112 -1.36 -12.25 9.69
CA ALA A 112 -0.33 -11.47 10.36
C ALA A 112 -0.06 -10.14 9.64
N GLU A 113 0.01 -10.16 8.31
CA GLU A 113 0.16 -8.97 7.47
C GLU A 113 -1.02 -8.01 7.63
N GLU A 114 -2.26 -8.53 7.63
CA GLU A 114 -3.44 -7.70 7.82
C GLU A 114 -3.47 -7.06 9.22
N LEU A 115 -3.11 -7.81 10.26
CA LEU A 115 -3.04 -7.30 11.62
C LEU A 115 -1.96 -6.21 11.75
N ASN A 116 -0.75 -6.49 11.24
CA ASN A 116 0.35 -5.53 11.21
C ASN A 116 -0.01 -4.26 10.43
N LYS A 117 -0.76 -4.39 9.32
CA LYS A 117 -1.23 -3.25 8.54
C LYS A 117 -2.19 -2.39 9.36
N ARG A 118 -3.19 -3.00 10.01
CA ARG A 118 -4.15 -2.29 10.87
C ARG A 118 -3.48 -1.60 12.06
N GLU A 119 -2.49 -2.26 12.67
CA GLU A 119 -1.72 -1.67 13.77
C GLU A 119 -0.91 -0.46 13.29
N LYS A 120 -0.23 -0.57 12.15
CA LYS A 120 0.50 0.56 11.54
C LYS A 120 -0.44 1.74 11.23
N GLU A 121 -1.62 1.46 10.69
CA GLU A 121 -2.63 2.49 10.40
C GLU A 121 -3.06 3.23 11.68
N LYS A 122 -3.33 2.50 12.77
CA LYS A 122 -3.68 3.08 14.08
C LYS A 122 -2.55 3.94 14.65
N VAL A 123 -1.30 3.46 14.57
CA VAL A 123 -0.14 4.22 15.05
C VAL A 123 0.01 5.52 14.25
N VAL A 124 -0.10 5.45 12.92
CA VAL A 124 -0.04 6.63 12.05
C VAL A 124 -1.17 7.61 12.36
N GLU A 125 -2.38 7.13 12.63
CA GLU A 125 -3.50 7.98 13.02
C GLU A 125 -3.26 8.67 14.37
N GLN A 126 -2.79 7.92 15.38
CA GLN A 126 -2.44 8.48 16.69
C GLN A 126 -1.32 9.52 16.59
N GLU A 127 -0.31 9.29 15.75
CA GLU A 127 0.75 10.24 15.50
C GLU A 127 0.25 11.51 14.80
N LYS A 128 -0.66 11.37 13.82
CA LYS A 128 -1.32 12.52 13.16
C LYS A 128 -2.12 13.34 14.17
N LEU A 129 -2.95 12.68 14.98
CA LEU A 129 -3.72 13.35 16.04
C LEU A 129 -2.80 14.07 17.02
N ARG A 130 -1.76 13.38 17.53
CA ARG A 130 -0.77 13.98 18.44
C ARG A 130 -0.10 15.20 17.82
N ARG A 131 0.27 15.12 16.55
CA ARG A 131 0.87 16.24 15.81
C ARG A 131 -0.11 17.40 15.69
N GLU A 132 -1.37 17.14 15.38
CA GLU A 132 -2.43 18.16 15.32
C GLU A 132 -2.62 18.84 16.69
N TYR A 133 -2.70 18.08 17.79
CA TYR A 133 -2.74 18.61 19.15
C TYR A 133 -1.53 19.50 19.46
N GLN A 134 -0.32 19.07 19.09
CA GLN A 134 0.90 19.86 19.27
C GLN A 134 0.89 21.16 18.45
N TRP A 135 0.40 21.12 17.21
CA TRP A 135 0.23 22.31 16.38
C TRP A 135 -0.80 23.28 16.98
N ARG A 136 -1.95 22.78 17.44
CA ARG A 136 -2.96 23.59 18.14
C ARG A 136 -2.37 24.25 19.40
N TYR A 137 -1.58 23.51 20.18
CA TYR A 137 -0.95 24.03 21.40
C TYR A 137 0.17 25.04 21.10
N ARG A 138 0.97 24.83 20.05
CA ARG A 138 2.01 25.79 19.62
C ARG A 138 1.45 27.15 19.21
N GLY A 139 0.25 27.19 18.64
CA GLY A 139 -0.43 28.47 18.34
C GLY A 139 -0.78 29.29 19.59
N PHE A 140 -0.83 28.66 20.77
CA PHE A 140 -1.08 29.32 22.06
C PHE A 140 0.22 29.69 22.80
N TYR A 141 1.38 29.27 22.28
CA TYR A 141 2.70 29.47 22.88
C TYR A 141 3.49 30.43 21.99
N ASP A 142 3.27 31.73 22.17
CA ASP A 142 4.06 32.77 21.50
C ASP A 142 5.49 32.78 22.11
N PRO A 143 6.57 32.61 21.33
CA PRO A 143 7.94 32.59 21.85
C PRO A 143 8.42 33.92 22.45
N PHE A 144 7.74 35.03 22.16
CA PHE A 144 8.04 36.37 22.66
C PHE A 144 7.11 36.77 23.82
N TRP A 145 5.93 36.17 23.88
CA TRP A 145 4.94 36.30 24.95
C TRP A 145 4.53 34.90 25.43
N GLY A 146 5.30 34.31 26.36
CA GLY A 146 5.05 32.95 26.87
C GLY A 146 3.64 32.76 27.49
N PRO A 147 3.37 31.65 28.20
CA PRO A 147 2.10 31.43 28.92
C PRO A 147 1.90 32.37 30.13
N GLY A 148 2.33 33.63 30.03
CA GLY A 148 1.97 34.70 30.90
C GLY A 148 0.71 35.35 30.34
N TYR A 149 -0.42 35.09 30.99
CA TYR A 149 -1.30 36.16 31.45
C TYR A 149 -1.06 37.50 30.74
N GLY A 150 -1.83 37.77 29.69
CA GLY A 150 -1.93 39.13 29.16
C GLY A 150 -2.30 40.07 30.33
N PRO A 151 -1.57 41.16 30.58
CA PRO A 151 -1.72 42.00 31.78
C PRO A 151 -3.06 42.75 31.89
N TYR A 152 -4.04 42.45 31.05
CA TYR A 152 -5.33 43.13 30.95
C TYR A 152 -6.55 42.21 31.13
N TRP A 153 -6.38 40.92 31.41
CA TRP A 153 -7.51 39.98 31.64
C TRP A 153 -7.60 39.46 33.08
N ARG A 154 -7.26 40.29 34.07
CA ARG A 154 -7.64 40.04 35.48
C ARG A 154 -8.93 40.81 35.83
N GLY A 155 -9.95 40.65 34.99
CA GLY A 155 -11.30 41.15 35.20
C GLY A 155 -12.16 40.12 35.94
N TYR A 156 -12.02 40.09 37.26
CA TYR A 156 -13.15 39.99 38.19
C TYR A 156 -14.24 38.92 37.98
N TYR A 157 -13.94 37.63 37.78
CA TYR A 157 -14.94 36.56 38.06
C TYR A 157 -14.24 35.27 38.50
N GLY A 158 -13.99 35.15 39.81
CA GLY A 158 -13.68 33.87 40.45
C GLY A 158 -14.96 33.27 41.04
N PRO A 159 -15.20 31.94 40.96
CA PRO A 159 -16.35 31.30 41.58
C PRO A 159 -16.23 31.41 43.10
N ARG A 160 -17.18 32.11 43.73
CA ARG A 160 -17.35 32.15 45.18
C ARG A 160 -17.80 30.76 45.65
N TRP A 161 -16.86 29.95 46.14
CA TRP A 161 -17.14 28.74 46.90
C TRP A 161 -17.87 29.13 48.19
N GLY A 162 -19.19 28.97 48.18
CA GLY A 162 -20.04 29.08 49.36
C GLY A 162 -20.19 27.71 50.00
N TRP A 163 -19.71 27.58 51.22
CA TRP A 163 -19.99 26.44 52.10
C TRP A 163 -21.40 26.62 52.68
N TRP A 164 -22.26 25.62 52.49
CA TRP A 164 -23.42 25.29 53.32
C TRP A 164 -23.58 23.78 53.34
#